data_AF-A0A9D1STR9-F1
#
_entry.id   AF-A0A9D1STR9-F1
#
_cell.length_a   1.000
_cell.length_b   1.000
_cell.length_c   1.000
_cell.angle_alpha   90.00
_cell.angle_beta   90.00
_cell.angle_gamma   90.00
#
_symmetry.space_group_name_H-M   'P 1'
#
loop_
_entity.id
_entity.type
_entity.pdbx_description
1 polymer ?
#
loop_
_entity_poly.entity_id
_entity_poly.type
_entity_poly.pdbx_seq_one_letter_code
_entity_poly.pdbx_strand_id
1 'polypeptide(L)' 'MLLRAYEPADCPALLRLFYDTVHAVCAADYTAEQLDAWATGREDAAAWDRSLRAHRTLVAVL' A
#
# COMPACT_ATOMS: atom_id res chain seq x y z
N MET A 1 14.91 -12.80 4.57
CA MET A 1 14.27 -11.48 4.38
C MET A 1 15.31 -10.51 3.89
N LEU A 2 15.16 -10.08 2.65
CA LEU A 2 16.02 -9.09 1.98
C LEU A 2 15.21 -7.80 1.79
N LEU A 3 15.85 -6.65 1.97
CA LEU A 3 15.27 -5.36 1.59
C LEU A 3 15.90 -4.90 0.28
N ARG A 4 15.07 -4.47 -0.66
CA ARG A 4 15.53 -3.84 -1.91
C ARG A 4 14.79 -2.54 -2.18
N ALA A 5 15.31 -1.72 -3.09
CA ALA A 5 14.59 -0.55 -3.56
C ALA A 5 13.28 -0.95 -4.25
N TYR A 6 12.28 -0.07 -4.16
CA TYR A 6 11.05 -0.16 -4.92
C TYR A 6 11.30 -0.08 -6.43
N GLU A 7 10.55 -0.87 -7.19
CA GLU A 7 10.46 -0.80 -8.64
C GLU A 7 8.99 -0.61 -9.06
N PRO A 8 8.70 0.04 -10.21
CA PRO A 8 7.32 0.28 -10.63
C PRO A 8 6.44 -0.97 -10.72
N ALA A 9 7.05 -2.13 -11.01
CA ALA A 9 6.38 -3.42 -11.05
C ALA A 9 5.81 -3.86 -9.69
N ASP A 10 6.31 -3.29 -8.58
CA ASP A 10 5.81 -3.56 -7.23
C ASP A 10 4.50 -2.83 -6.92
N CYS A 11 4.17 -1.77 -7.66
CA CYS A 11 3.03 -0.90 -7.33
C CYS A 11 1.71 -1.66 -7.11
N PRO A 12 1.31 -2.59 -8.01
CA PRO A 12 0.05 -3.32 -7.84
C PRO A 12 0.04 -4.18 -6.56
N ALA A 13 1.17 -4.83 -6.24
CA ALA A 13 1.29 -5.66 -5.04
C ALA A 13 1.29 -4.79 -3.77
N LEU A 14 1.97 -3.64 -3.78
CA LEU A 14 1.98 -2.71 -2.66
C LEU A 14 0.60 -2.09 -2.39
N LEU A 15 -0.15 -1.71 -3.42
CA LEU A 15 -1.51 -1.21 -3.26
C LEU A 15 -2.44 -2.26 -2.66
N ARG A 16 -2.29 -3.52 -3.11
CA ARG A 16 -3.05 -4.63 -2.54
C ARG A 16 -2.69 -4.85 -1.08
N LEU A 17 -1.39 -4.90 -0.76
CA LEU A 17 -0.89 -5.05 0.60
C LEU A 17 -1.38 -3.91 1.50
N PHE A 18 -1.34 -2.67 1.03
CA PHE A 18 -1.84 -1.51 1.75
C PHE A 18 -3.33 -1.64 2.09
N TYR A 19 -4.16 -1.94 1.08
CA TYR A 19 -5.60 -2.14 1.27
C TYR A 19 -5.90 -3.28 2.25
N ASP A 20 -5.31 -4.46 2.03
CA ASP A 20 -5.52 -5.63 2.86
C ASP A 20 -5.07 -5.37 4.31
N THR A 21 -3.98 -4.63 4.51
CA THR A 21 -3.49 -4.28 5.85
C THR A 21 -4.47 -3.34 6.57
N VAL A 22 -4.95 -2.29 5.90
CA VAL A 22 -5.93 -1.37 6.48
C VAL A 22 -7.21 -2.13 6.85
N HIS A 23 -7.74 -2.96 5.95
CA HIS A 23 -9.02 -3.64 6.14
C HIS A 23 -8.98 -4.91 6.99
N ALA A 24 -7.80 -5.50 7.24
CA ALA A 24 -7.69 -6.70 8.08
C ALA A 24 -7.03 -6.42 9.43
N VAL A 25 -5.95 -5.63 9.45
CA VAL A 25 -5.16 -5.40 10.68
C VAL A 25 -5.76 -4.26 11.50
N CYS A 26 -6.18 -3.17 10.86
CA CYS A 26 -6.73 -2.01 11.56
C CYS A 26 -8.24 -2.14 11.85
N ALA A 27 -8.89 -3.22 11.42
CA ALA A 27 -10.35 -3.36 11.50
C ALA A 27 -10.92 -3.43 12.93
N ALA A 28 -10.08 -3.70 13.93
CA ALA A 28 -10.51 -3.68 15.33
C ALA A 28 -10.63 -2.26 15.91
N ASP A 29 -9.93 -1.28 15.33
CA ASP A 29 -9.77 0.06 15.89
C ASP A 29 -10.59 1.13 15.15
N TYR A 30 -11.08 0.82 13.95
CA TYR A 30 -11.77 1.75 13.07
C TYR A 30 -13.09 1.18 12.55
N THR A 31 -14.08 2.05 12.32
CA THR A 31 -15.34 1.64 11.70
C THR A 31 -15.14 1.34 10.21
N ALA A 32 -16.07 0.60 9.61
CA ALA A 32 -16.02 0.28 8.19
C ALA A 32 -15.92 1.55 7.31
N GLU A 33 -16.65 2.61 7.64
CA GLU A 33 -16.61 3.87 6.90
C GLU A 33 -15.25 4.57 7.00
N GLN A 34 -14.57 4.44 8.15
CA GLN A 34 -13.22 4.99 8.32
C GLN A 34 -12.18 4.18 7.53
N LEU A 35 -12.32 2.86 7.51
CA LEU A 35 -11.45 1.97 6.71
C LEU A 35 -11.63 2.25 5.21
N ASP A 36 -12.88 2.39 4.75
CA ASP A 36 -13.21 2.72 3.36
C ASP A 36 -12.71 4.10 2.95
N ALA A 37 -12.78 5.09 3.85
CA ALA A 37 -12.24 6.42 3.62
C ALA A 37 -10.70 6.45 3.59
N TRP A 38 -10.04 5.56 4.33
CA TRP A 38 -8.58 5.46 4.36
C TRP A 38 -8.03 4.68 3.17
N ALA A 39 -8.58 3.50 2.87
CA ALA A 39 -8.15 2.67 1.77
C ALA A 39 -9.37 2.25 0.93
N THR A 40 -9.56 2.92 -0.19
CA THR A 40 -10.75 2.78 -1.04
C THR A 40 -10.74 1.50 -1.89
N GLY A 41 -9.58 0.86 -2.01
CA GLY A 41 -9.34 -0.24 -2.95
C GLY A 41 -9.30 0.19 -4.42
N ARG A 42 -9.42 1.50 -4.70
CA ARG A 42 -9.43 2.11 -6.04
C ARG A 42 -8.39 3.22 -6.16
N GLU A 43 -7.30 3.09 -5.41
CA GLU A 43 -6.20 4.05 -5.39
C GLU A 43 -5.62 4.30 -6.79
N ASP A 44 -5.24 5.55 -7.08
CA ASP A 44 -4.56 5.90 -8.33
C ASP A 44 -3.14 5.33 -8.35
N ALA A 45 -2.99 4.19 -9.04
CA ALA A 45 -1.72 3.50 -9.17
C ALA A 45 -0.60 4.36 -9.77
N ALA A 46 -0.93 5.28 -10.67
CA ALA A 46 0.07 6.16 -11.27
C ALA A 46 0.52 7.25 -10.28
N ALA A 47 -0.39 7.79 -9.47
CA ALA A 47 -0.04 8.73 -8.40
C ALA A 47 0.81 8.07 -7.32
N TRP A 48 0.44 6.86 -6.90
CA TRP A 48 1.21 6.07 -5.95
C TRP A 48 2.61 5.74 -6.47
N ASP A 49 2.72 5.23 -7.69
CA ASP A 49 4.00 4.91 -8.33
C ASP A 49 4.90 6.15 -8.46
N ARG A 50 4.35 7.31 -8.84
CA ARG A 50 5.09 8.59 -8.80
C ARG A 50 5.59 8.94 -7.40
N SER A 51 4.74 8.81 -6.38
CA SER A 51 5.11 9.09 -4.98
C SER A 51 6.19 8.14 -4.48
N LEU A 52 6.03 6.83 -4.69
CA LEU A 52 6.96 5.80 -4.22
C LEU A 52 8.35 5.94 -4.84
N ARG A 53 8.44 6.39 -6.11
CA ARG A 53 9.73 6.72 -6.75
C ARG A 53 10.35 8.03 -6.27
N ALA A 54 9.54 9.00 -5.85
CA ALA A 54 10.03 10.28 -5.34
C ALA A 54 10.60 10.15 -3.92
N HIS A 55 10.26 9.08 -3.19
CA HIS A 55 10.72 8.82 -1.84
C HIS A 55 11.71 7.64 -1.79
N ARG A 56 12.41 7.51 -0.66
CA ARG A 56 13.21 6.32 -0.37
C ARG A 56 12.30 5.18 0.08
N THR A 57 11.78 4.45 -0.89
CA THR A 57 10.88 3.30 -0.67
C THR A 57 11.64 1.99 -0.74
N LEU A 58 11.48 1.13 0.26
CA LEU A 58 12.07 -0.21 0.31
C LEU A 58 10.97 -1.28 0.32
N VAL A 59 11.20 -2.37 -0.39
CA VAL A 59 10.34 -3.55 -0.43
C VAL A 59 11.04 -4.70 0.27
N ALA A 60 10.33 -5.33 1.20
CA ALA A 60 10.75 -6.57 1.82
C ALA A 60 10.37 -7.75 0.92
N VAL A 61 11.36 -8.57 0.56
CA VAL A 61 11.16 -9.81 -0.20
C VAL A 61 11.66 -11.01 0.61
N LEU A 62 10.98 -12.15 0.40
CA LEU A 62 11.33 -13.43 1.03
C LEU A 62 12.50 -14.10 0.29
#